data_AF-A0A8S1DCR4-F1
#
_entry.id   AF-A0A8S1DCR4-F1
#
_cell.length_a   1.000
_cell.length_b   1.000
_cell.length_c   1.000
_cell.angle_alpha   90.00
_cell.angle_beta   90.00
_cell.angle_gamma   90.00
#
_symmetry.space_group_name_H-M   'P 1'
#
loop_
_entity.id
_entity.type
_entity.pdbx_description
1 polymer ?
#
loop_
_entity_poly.entity_id
_entity_poly.type
_entity_poly.pdbx_seq_one_letter_code
_entity_poly.pdbx_strand_id
1 'polypeptide(L)'
;MAISKKEKHHDDFHCLHLDLKTELQRMAAEAKAKDKEGEAAADGGGGDEAANTLGAKVVKRLHINPNLLMLKVTLFLLYGAVASLLPYLTIHMQSVGLTVEEISIIYLALPFTTFLSPPLTGFLVDKFGQYKPVVVLAFILNAAFHHSLLLIPPTETPGEVPPAYIARHPATGIMEVWWSPCPSRECPDEEELEVVLERCFSHCELLMSASHHSQPFNDSSEWTNATEDPLLMMLAINDTINSGEVNNDDFHFLLDMHPDLADPTENMGIEVEAQSNRTLEMFRARFSDRVLWSAGVNVTALEEEDLRCGGVALASNLSGPAIRRMATVCPLQRCSFRAGGPEKCPSQYKESDDSTFYLYFVLRFLGNACMNAGVTMIDPIALTMIKKYGGEFGRERIFSTIGMAIFSPITGFLIDYNSRQVGYTDYSAAFYAHDILLMTAAVSIMAMPIGVKVPNDDLLRDVWRILKMPHVTIFIFFLFLLGNYWGYIESFLFLYLKELGAPNYLLGLTLTVGTLSSMPFLFGAERITKKVGHVNIIVIAFFSHSLRLIGYSLIDDPWWSFPFEAMEASAVHLMWVAAATYCTLLAPHNLLASIIGILGMAHFSLDRPLGPTFF
;
A
#
# COMPACT_ATOMS: atom_id res chain seq x y z
N MET A 1 -3.73 -33.21 56.25
CA MET A 1 -2.49 -33.33 55.43
C MET A 1 -2.45 -32.40 54.21
N ALA A 2 -3.57 -31.84 53.74
CA ALA A 2 -3.60 -30.92 52.58
C ALA A 2 -3.40 -29.42 52.92
N ILE A 3 -3.54 -29.01 54.19
CA ILE A 3 -3.41 -27.59 54.59
C ILE A 3 -1.94 -27.20 54.84
N SER A 4 -1.11 -28.13 55.37
CA SER A 4 0.33 -27.88 55.64
C SER A 4 1.21 -27.78 54.37
N LYS A 5 0.75 -28.30 53.21
CA LYS A 5 1.48 -28.14 51.93
C LYS A 5 1.26 -26.77 51.29
N LYS A 6 0.20 -26.04 51.65
CA LYS A 6 -0.14 -24.74 51.05
C LYS A 6 0.60 -23.58 51.73
N GLU A 7 0.82 -23.66 53.04
CA GLU A 7 1.68 -22.71 53.78
C GLU A 7 3.15 -22.83 53.36
N LYS A 8 3.66 -24.06 53.22
CA LYS A 8 5.06 -24.27 52.81
C LYS A 8 5.39 -23.71 51.42
N HIS A 9 4.44 -23.78 50.47
CA HIS A 9 4.61 -23.18 49.15
C HIS A 9 4.48 -21.65 49.13
N HIS A 10 3.73 -21.07 50.08
CA HIS A 10 3.58 -19.62 50.19
C HIS A 10 4.81 -18.97 50.84
N ASP A 11 5.41 -19.64 51.84
CA ASP A 11 6.65 -19.22 52.50
C ASP A 11 7.86 -19.37 51.57
N ASP A 12 7.93 -20.43 50.76
CA ASP A 12 8.99 -20.60 49.75
C ASP A 12 8.93 -19.51 48.66
N PHE A 13 7.73 -19.07 48.25
CA PHE A 13 7.55 -18.00 47.26
C PHE A 13 7.87 -16.61 47.84
N HIS A 14 7.57 -16.39 49.13
CA HIS A 14 7.90 -15.15 49.83
C HIS A 14 9.41 -15.03 50.12
N CYS A 15 10.07 -16.15 50.46
CA CYS A 15 11.53 -16.22 50.56
C CYS A 15 12.22 -16.00 49.21
N LEU A 16 11.74 -16.61 48.12
CA LEU A 16 12.31 -16.37 46.78
C LEU A 16 12.16 -14.92 46.32
N HIS A 17 11.03 -14.28 46.67
CA HIS A 17 10.80 -12.87 46.33
C HIS A 17 11.68 -11.92 47.16
N LEU A 18 11.97 -12.24 48.43
CA LEU A 18 12.91 -11.50 49.25
C LEU A 18 14.36 -11.70 48.79
N ASP A 19 14.78 -12.92 48.48
CA ASP A 19 16.14 -13.18 47.98
C ASP A 19 16.38 -12.49 46.63
N LEU A 20 15.41 -12.54 45.70
CA LEU A 20 15.53 -11.85 44.41
C LEU A 20 15.58 -10.33 44.56
N LYS A 21 14.81 -9.75 45.51
CA LYS A 21 14.81 -8.31 45.77
C LYS A 21 16.11 -7.85 46.44
N THR A 22 16.67 -8.67 47.32
CA THR A 22 17.94 -8.40 48.02
C THR A 22 19.11 -8.50 47.03
N GLU A 23 19.09 -9.47 46.12
CA GLU A 23 20.13 -9.64 45.12
C GLU A 23 20.03 -8.61 43.98
N LEU A 24 18.82 -8.17 43.62
CA LEU A 24 18.62 -7.00 42.74
C LEU A 24 19.13 -5.70 43.38
N GLN A 25 18.96 -5.52 44.69
CA GLN A 25 19.48 -4.35 45.40
C GLN A 25 21.01 -4.38 45.51
N ARG A 26 21.60 -5.56 45.72
CA ARG A 26 23.05 -5.76 45.73
C ARG A 26 23.66 -5.50 44.34
N MET A 27 23.05 -6.04 43.28
CA MET A 27 23.49 -5.79 41.89
C MET A 27 23.33 -4.32 41.49
N ALA A 28 22.28 -3.63 41.96
CA ALA A 28 22.11 -2.19 41.74
C ALA A 28 23.13 -1.33 42.52
N ALA A 29 23.57 -1.79 43.69
CA ALA A 29 24.64 -1.14 44.45
C ALA A 29 26.01 -1.35 43.81
N GLU A 30 26.29 -2.54 43.27
CA GLU A 30 27.52 -2.85 42.52
C GLU A 30 27.59 -2.10 41.18
N ALA A 31 26.44 -1.89 40.50
CA ALA A 31 26.36 -1.05 39.30
C ALA A 31 26.66 0.44 39.59
N LYS A 32 26.13 0.98 40.71
CA LYS A 32 26.43 2.36 41.14
C LYS A 32 27.88 2.57 41.59
N ALA A 33 28.56 1.51 42.07
CA ALA A 33 29.97 1.57 42.41
C ALA A 33 30.85 1.63 41.15
N LYS A 34 30.49 0.89 40.09
CA LYS A 34 31.19 0.91 38.79
C LYS A 34 31.00 2.19 37.99
N ASP A 35 29.84 2.85 38.09
CA ASP A 35 29.64 4.18 37.48
C ASP A 35 30.59 5.24 38.08
N LYS A 36 30.87 5.17 39.40
CA LYS A 36 31.82 6.08 40.06
C LYS A 36 33.28 5.83 39.69
N GLU A 37 33.65 4.58 39.38
CA GLU A 37 35.00 4.25 38.87
C GLU A 37 35.16 4.65 37.39
N GLY A 38 34.09 4.57 36.58
CA GLY A 38 34.08 5.04 35.19
C GLY A 38 34.19 6.56 35.07
N GLU A 39 33.58 7.31 35.99
CA GLU A 39 33.66 8.78 36.05
C GLU A 39 35.06 9.27 36.49
N ALA A 40 35.77 8.51 37.33
CA ALA A 40 37.14 8.83 37.76
C ALA A 40 38.21 8.49 36.69
N ALA A 41 37.93 7.55 35.78
CA ALA A 41 38.85 7.18 34.69
C ALA A 41 38.79 8.13 33.48
N ALA A 42 37.73 8.96 33.36
CA ALA A 42 37.54 9.90 32.26
C ALA A 42 38.34 11.21 32.40
N ASP A 43 38.97 11.47 33.56
CA ASP A 43 39.71 12.71 33.86
C ASP A 43 41.25 12.53 33.88
N GLY A 44 41.76 11.34 33.52
CA GLY A 44 43.18 11.00 33.60
C GLY A 44 43.76 10.44 32.30
N GLY A 45 44.16 11.31 31.36
CA GLY A 45 44.92 10.88 30.17
C GLY A 45 45.23 12.00 29.20
N GLY A 46 46.41 12.62 29.35
CA GLY A 46 46.92 13.63 28.43
C GLY A 46 47.64 13.06 27.20
N GLY A 47 47.68 13.88 26.14
CA GLY A 47 48.66 13.82 25.05
C GLY A 47 48.22 13.13 23.76
N ASP A 48 47.77 13.90 22.76
CA ASP A 48 48.45 13.95 21.46
C ASP A 48 47.90 15.07 20.55
N GLU A 49 48.83 15.77 19.92
CA GLU A 49 48.65 16.92 19.04
C GLU A 49 48.13 16.53 17.64
N ALA A 50 47.50 17.52 16.98
CA ALA A 50 47.29 17.67 15.54
C ALA A 50 46.13 16.91 14.85
N ALA A 51 44.93 17.50 14.90
CA ALA A 51 43.97 17.51 13.79
C ALA A 51 43.01 18.71 13.90
N ASN A 52 43.44 19.88 13.42
CA ASN A 52 42.64 21.10 13.38
C ASN A 52 41.80 21.12 12.09
N THR A 53 40.73 20.33 12.04
CA THR A 53 39.71 20.42 10.98
C THR A 53 38.41 20.93 11.58
N LEU A 54 37.74 21.85 10.88
CA LEU A 54 36.44 22.43 11.24
C LEU A 54 35.41 21.35 11.62
N GLY A 55 35.48 20.17 11.00
CA GLY A 55 34.69 18.99 11.34
C GLY A 55 34.91 18.47 12.76
N ALA A 56 36.14 18.45 13.27
CA ALA A 56 36.43 18.02 14.64
C ALA A 56 35.84 18.97 15.69
N LYS A 57 35.80 20.27 15.40
CA LYS A 57 35.18 21.29 16.27
C LYS A 57 33.65 21.21 16.29
N VAL A 58 33.03 20.86 15.14
CA VAL A 58 31.58 20.62 15.04
C VAL A 58 31.20 19.33 15.79
N VAL A 59 31.97 18.26 15.62
CA VAL A 59 31.78 16.97 16.32
C VAL A 59 31.90 17.13 17.85
N LYS A 60 32.87 17.92 18.33
CA LYS A 60 33.05 18.20 19.77
C LYS A 60 31.93 19.08 20.35
N ARG A 61 31.36 20.02 19.56
CA ARG A 61 30.21 20.85 19.98
C ARG A 61 28.90 20.05 20.04
N LEU A 62 28.77 18.99 19.25
CA LEU A 62 27.54 18.21 19.11
C LEU A 62 27.51 16.90 19.94
N HIS A 63 28.51 16.62 20.79
CA HIS A 63 28.61 15.36 21.55
C HIS A 63 28.37 14.11 20.67
N ILE A 64 28.93 14.09 19.45
CA ILE A 64 28.73 12.96 18.53
C ILE A 64 29.75 11.86 18.85
N ASN A 65 29.27 10.74 19.37
CA ASN A 65 30.08 9.54 19.57
C ASN A 65 30.51 8.96 18.20
N PRO A 66 31.81 9.00 17.83
CA PRO A 66 32.27 8.56 16.51
C PRO A 66 32.03 7.06 16.28
N ASN A 67 32.01 6.27 17.35
CA ASN A 67 31.73 4.83 17.30
C ASN A 67 30.27 4.49 16.95
N LEU A 68 29.34 5.43 17.13
CA LEU A 68 27.92 5.27 16.77
C LEU A 68 27.59 5.89 15.41
N LEU A 69 28.54 6.59 14.77
CA LEU A 69 28.28 7.27 13.49
C LEU A 69 27.88 6.29 12.39
N MET A 70 28.58 5.15 12.29
CA MET A 70 28.24 4.12 11.30
C MET A 70 26.86 3.51 11.56
N LEU A 71 26.44 3.38 12.82
CA LEU A 71 25.09 2.95 13.17
C LEU A 71 24.02 3.90 12.65
N LYS A 72 24.23 5.21 12.84
CA LYS A 72 23.33 6.26 12.33
C LYS A 72 23.22 6.21 10.81
N VAL A 73 24.34 6.06 10.11
CA VAL A 73 24.38 5.95 8.65
C VAL A 73 23.65 4.69 8.18
N THR A 74 23.91 3.53 8.80
CA THR A 74 23.21 2.28 8.47
C THR A 74 21.70 2.41 8.69
N LEU A 75 21.27 2.97 9.83
CA LEU A 75 19.86 3.18 10.15
C LEU A 75 19.17 4.11 9.14
N PHE A 76 19.83 5.22 8.80
CA PHE A 76 19.35 6.18 7.80
C PHE A 76 19.17 5.54 6.42
N LEU A 77 20.18 4.81 5.93
CA LEU A 77 20.14 4.17 4.62
C LEU A 77 19.13 3.02 4.55
N LEU A 78 19.10 2.16 5.58
CA LEU A 78 18.21 1.00 5.62
C LEU A 78 16.74 1.41 5.64
N TYR A 79 16.36 2.31 6.54
CA TYR A 79 14.98 2.76 6.64
C TYR A 79 14.60 3.69 5.48
N GLY A 80 15.56 4.41 4.90
CA GLY A 80 15.38 5.06 3.59
C GLY A 80 15.04 4.07 2.47
N ALA A 81 15.76 2.95 2.40
CA ALA A 81 15.47 1.89 1.42
C ALA A 81 14.06 1.32 1.62
N VAL A 82 13.68 0.99 2.85
CA VAL A 82 12.32 0.49 3.15
C VAL A 82 11.26 1.50 2.71
N ALA A 83 11.38 2.77 3.12
CA ALA A 83 10.38 3.80 2.81
C ALA A 83 10.33 4.22 1.34
N SER A 84 11.38 3.94 0.56
CA SER A 84 11.39 4.18 -0.89
C SER A 84 10.53 3.18 -1.66
N LEU A 85 10.33 1.97 -1.15
CA LEU A 85 9.61 0.90 -1.86
C LEU A 85 8.25 0.58 -1.24
N LEU A 86 8.15 0.64 0.09
CA LEU A 86 6.98 0.22 0.85
C LEU A 86 5.65 0.83 0.36
N PRO A 87 5.52 2.15 0.12
CA PRO A 87 4.25 2.76 -0.28
C PRO A 87 3.73 2.27 -1.63
N TYR A 88 4.65 1.81 -2.48
CA TYR A 88 4.36 1.50 -3.87
C TYR A 88 4.21 -0.01 -4.11
N LEU A 89 4.47 -0.87 -3.12
CA LEU A 89 4.42 -2.32 -3.29
C LEU A 89 3.00 -2.84 -3.51
N THR A 90 2.01 -2.37 -2.75
CA THR A 90 0.60 -2.74 -2.96
C THR A 90 0.12 -2.28 -4.33
N ILE A 91 0.43 -1.04 -4.70
CA ILE A 91 -0.02 -0.44 -5.96
C ILE A 91 0.68 -1.11 -7.15
N HIS A 92 1.94 -1.49 -7.00
CA HIS A 92 2.64 -2.29 -8.00
C HIS A 92 1.98 -3.67 -8.19
N MET A 93 1.49 -4.32 -7.12
CA MET A 93 0.75 -5.59 -7.28
C MET A 93 -0.49 -5.39 -8.15
N GLN A 94 -1.24 -4.31 -7.94
CA GLN A 94 -2.37 -3.96 -8.80
C GLN A 94 -1.93 -3.66 -10.23
N SER A 95 -0.84 -2.91 -10.42
CA SER A 95 -0.30 -2.60 -11.76
C SER A 95 0.09 -3.82 -12.58
N VAL A 96 0.40 -4.94 -11.91
CA VAL A 96 0.71 -6.24 -12.53
C VAL A 96 -0.56 -7.03 -12.85
N GLY A 97 -1.72 -6.62 -12.34
CA GLY A 97 -3.01 -7.28 -12.56
C GLY A 97 -3.40 -8.29 -11.49
N LEU A 98 -2.84 -8.19 -10.28
CA LEU A 98 -3.28 -9.03 -9.16
C LEU A 98 -4.58 -8.48 -8.57
N THR A 99 -5.51 -9.37 -8.24
CA THR A 99 -6.79 -8.99 -7.62
C THR A 99 -6.60 -8.59 -6.16
N VAL A 100 -7.58 -7.88 -5.58
CA VAL A 100 -7.54 -7.49 -4.15
C VAL A 100 -7.51 -8.73 -3.24
N GLU A 101 -8.16 -9.82 -3.65
CA GLU A 101 -8.12 -11.11 -2.96
C GLU A 101 -6.72 -11.72 -2.96
N GLU A 102 -6.06 -11.75 -4.12
CA GLU A 102 -4.69 -12.26 -4.27
C GLU A 102 -3.68 -11.43 -3.48
N ILE A 103 -3.79 -10.11 -3.53
CA ILE A 103 -2.98 -9.17 -2.73
C ILE A 103 -3.18 -9.46 -1.24
N SER A 104 -4.42 -9.71 -0.82
CA SER A 104 -4.75 -10.05 0.57
C SER A 104 -4.14 -11.40 0.98
N ILE A 105 -4.14 -12.41 0.09
CA ILE A 105 -3.48 -13.71 0.33
C ILE A 105 -1.96 -13.54 0.48
N ILE A 106 -1.33 -12.74 -0.40
CA ILE A 106 0.09 -12.41 -0.28
C ILE A 106 0.34 -11.79 1.09
N TYR A 107 -0.42 -10.74 1.45
CA TYR A 107 -0.26 -10.09 2.74
C TYR A 107 -0.46 -11.05 3.91
N LEU A 108 -1.45 -11.94 3.86
CA LEU A 108 -1.67 -12.97 4.89
C LEU A 108 -0.48 -13.94 5.04
N ALA A 109 0.25 -14.21 3.95
CA ALA A 109 1.40 -15.11 3.97
C ALA A 109 2.68 -14.47 4.50
N LEU A 110 2.86 -13.15 4.32
CA LEU A 110 4.12 -12.51 4.70
C LEU A 110 4.42 -12.50 6.23
N PRO A 111 3.45 -12.50 7.17
CA PRO A 111 3.68 -12.75 8.59
C PRO A 111 4.51 -14.00 8.91
N PHE A 112 4.31 -15.07 8.15
CA PHE A 112 5.08 -16.31 8.33
C PHE A 112 6.57 -16.06 8.10
N THR A 113 6.93 -15.18 7.17
CA THR A 113 8.33 -14.85 6.91
C THR A 113 9.01 -14.30 8.15
N THR A 114 8.34 -13.49 8.97
CA THR A 114 8.97 -12.96 10.19
C THR A 114 8.91 -13.90 11.36
N PHE A 115 8.03 -14.91 11.37
CA PHE A 115 8.14 -15.99 12.35
C PHE A 115 9.36 -16.88 12.05
N LEU A 116 9.61 -17.19 10.77
CA LEU A 116 10.70 -18.06 10.36
C LEU A 116 12.07 -17.35 10.31
N SER A 117 12.10 -16.08 9.89
CA SER A 117 13.33 -15.37 9.56
C SER A 117 14.25 -15.12 10.77
N PRO A 118 13.80 -14.59 11.93
CA PRO A 118 14.68 -14.33 13.08
C PRO A 118 15.30 -15.59 13.71
N PRO A 119 14.58 -16.72 13.91
CA PRO A 119 15.20 -17.97 14.32
C PRO A 119 16.23 -18.49 13.32
N LEU A 120 15.93 -18.39 12.01
CA LEU A 120 16.83 -18.83 10.95
C LEU A 120 18.11 -17.98 10.93
N THR A 121 17.96 -16.65 10.94
CA THR A 121 19.08 -15.71 10.98
C THR A 121 19.89 -15.85 12.27
N GLY A 122 19.22 -16.05 13.41
CA GLY A 122 19.87 -16.33 14.68
C GLY A 122 20.75 -17.58 14.63
N PHE A 123 20.20 -18.69 14.11
CA PHE A 123 20.95 -19.93 13.90
C PHE A 123 22.13 -19.76 12.94
N LEU A 124 21.94 -19.04 11.83
CA LEU A 124 23.01 -18.78 10.85
C LEU A 124 24.14 -17.96 11.49
N VAL A 125 23.80 -16.89 12.20
CA VAL A 125 24.80 -16.08 12.92
C VAL A 125 25.55 -16.91 13.95
N ASP A 126 24.84 -17.77 14.70
CA ASP A 126 25.45 -18.62 15.72
C ASP A 126 26.40 -19.66 15.12
N LYS A 127 26.04 -20.22 13.94
CA LYS A 127 26.88 -21.17 13.21
C LYS A 127 28.12 -20.52 12.59
N PHE A 128 28.00 -19.31 12.05
CA PHE A 128 29.09 -18.60 11.38
C PHE A 128 29.94 -17.73 12.34
N GLY A 129 29.47 -17.49 13.57
CA GLY A 129 30.17 -16.69 14.58
C GLY A 129 30.32 -15.21 14.22
N GLN A 130 29.67 -14.73 13.16
CA GLN A 130 29.81 -13.37 12.64
C GLN A 130 28.47 -12.83 12.13
N TYR A 131 28.05 -11.67 12.65
CA TYR A 131 26.79 -11.01 12.25
C TYR A 131 26.86 -10.40 10.85
N LYS A 132 27.99 -9.78 10.49
CA LYS A 132 28.11 -8.97 9.27
C LYS A 132 27.80 -9.75 7.99
N PRO A 133 28.40 -10.92 7.73
CA PRO A 133 28.19 -11.62 6.47
C PRO A 133 26.73 -12.07 6.30
N VAL A 134 26.08 -12.47 7.41
CA VAL A 134 24.68 -12.91 7.38
C VAL A 134 23.74 -11.77 7.04
N VAL A 135 23.90 -10.59 7.66
CA VAL A 135 23.04 -9.42 7.38
C VAL A 135 23.32 -8.86 5.98
N VAL A 136 24.58 -8.80 5.56
CA VAL A 136 24.95 -8.34 4.21
C VAL A 136 24.38 -9.26 3.14
N LEU A 137 24.46 -10.58 3.33
CA LEU A 137 23.85 -11.54 2.41
C LEU A 137 22.33 -11.37 2.36
N ALA A 138 21.67 -11.15 3.50
CA ALA A 138 20.23 -10.90 3.55
C ALA A 138 19.85 -9.64 2.75
N PHE A 139 20.62 -8.56 2.85
CA PHE A 139 20.38 -7.34 2.07
C PHE A 139 20.59 -7.53 0.57
N ILE A 140 21.64 -8.25 0.16
CA ILE A 140 21.90 -8.54 -1.25
C ILE A 140 20.78 -9.40 -1.85
N LEU A 141 20.34 -10.44 -1.13
CA LEU A 141 19.23 -11.29 -1.56
C LEU A 141 17.91 -10.51 -1.59
N ASN A 142 17.68 -9.63 -0.61
CA ASN A 142 16.49 -8.79 -0.56
C ASN A 142 16.39 -7.86 -1.78
N ALA A 143 17.50 -7.18 -2.14
CA ALA A 143 17.58 -6.40 -3.37
C ALA A 143 17.33 -7.26 -4.61
N ALA A 144 18.00 -8.41 -4.72
CA ALA A 144 17.83 -9.30 -5.88
C ALA A 144 16.37 -9.77 -6.07
N PHE A 145 15.70 -10.20 -4.99
CA PHE A 145 14.31 -10.66 -5.08
C PHE A 145 13.33 -9.53 -5.38
N HIS A 146 13.47 -8.36 -4.77
CA HIS A 146 12.60 -7.22 -5.06
C HIS A 146 12.84 -6.66 -6.45
N HIS A 147 14.09 -6.55 -6.91
CA HIS A 147 14.41 -6.16 -8.27
C HIS A 147 13.81 -7.12 -9.30
N SER A 148 13.75 -8.42 -8.98
CA SER A 148 13.14 -9.42 -9.86
C SER A 148 11.64 -9.21 -10.04
N LEU A 149 10.95 -8.53 -9.11
CA LEU A 149 9.53 -8.18 -9.26
C LEU A 149 9.30 -7.18 -10.41
N LEU A 150 10.28 -6.32 -10.70
CA LEU A 150 10.21 -5.35 -11.81
C LEU A 150 10.24 -6.03 -13.19
N LEU A 151 10.75 -7.26 -13.27
CA LEU A 151 10.79 -8.02 -14.52
C LEU A 151 9.41 -8.55 -14.94
N ILE A 152 8.44 -8.50 -14.03
CA ILE A 152 7.06 -8.89 -14.31
C ILE A 152 6.38 -7.71 -15.04
N PRO A 153 5.93 -7.87 -16.29
CA PRO A 153 5.38 -6.77 -17.06
C PRO A 153 4.05 -6.28 -16.45
N PRO A 154 3.81 -4.96 -16.43
CA PRO A 154 2.53 -4.42 -15.97
C PRO A 154 1.41 -4.74 -16.98
N THR A 155 0.19 -4.90 -16.47
CA THR A 155 -1.05 -5.08 -17.24
C THR A 155 -1.97 -3.87 -17.13
N GLU A 156 -1.41 -2.68 -16.86
CA GLU A 156 -2.13 -1.41 -16.85
C GLU A 156 -2.61 -1.05 -18.26
N THR A 157 -3.93 -0.90 -18.42
CA THR A 157 -4.49 -0.25 -19.60
C THR A 157 -4.55 1.26 -19.36
N PRO A 158 -4.15 2.09 -20.34
CA PRO A 158 -4.23 3.54 -20.18
C PRO A 158 -5.69 3.92 -19.95
N GLY A 159 -5.93 4.81 -18.99
CA GLY A 159 -7.28 5.35 -18.79
C GLY A 159 -7.79 5.97 -20.09
N GLU A 160 -9.05 5.75 -20.42
CA GLU A 160 -9.72 6.37 -21.56
C GLU A 160 -10.94 7.16 -21.08
N VAL A 161 -11.36 8.14 -21.88
CA VAL A 161 -12.65 8.80 -21.65
C VAL A 161 -13.71 7.87 -22.21
N PRO A 162 -14.72 7.46 -21.42
CA PRO A 162 -15.74 6.53 -21.89
C PRO A 162 -16.51 7.17 -23.06
N PRO A 163 -16.93 6.36 -24.04
CA PRO A 163 -17.66 6.87 -25.20
C PRO A 163 -19.08 7.30 -24.81
N ALA A 164 -19.62 8.27 -25.55
CA ALA A 164 -21.04 8.60 -25.51
C ALA A 164 -21.81 7.76 -26.52
N TYR A 165 -23.02 7.36 -26.17
CA TYR A 165 -23.97 6.67 -27.02
C TYR A 165 -25.19 7.55 -27.27
N ILE A 166 -25.36 7.96 -28.52
CA ILE A 166 -26.55 8.71 -28.95
C ILE A 166 -27.58 7.69 -29.40
N ALA A 167 -28.70 7.61 -28.68
CA ALA A 167 -29.82 6.74 -28.99
C ALA A 167 -31.01 7.58 -29.46
N ARG A 168 -31.61 7.21 -30.59
CA ARG A 168 -32.83 7.86 -31.08
C ARG A 168 -33.98 6.87 -31.15
N HIS A 169 -35.08 7.17 -30.46
CA HIS A 169 -36.23 6.30 -30.43
C HIS A 169 -36.95 6.32 -31.79
N PRO A 170 -37.19 5.16 -32.45
CA PRO A 170 -37.73 5.13 -33.82
C PRO A 170 -39.18 5.60 -33.92
N ALA A 171 -40.01 5.36 -32.90
CA ALA A 171 -41.42 5.80 -32.89
C ALA A 171 -41.63 7.27 -32.47
N THR A 172 -41.02 7.72 -31.37
CA THR A 172 -41.22 9.08 -30.81
C THR A 172 -40.25 10.11 -31.40
N GLY A 173 -39.12 9.66 -31.96
CA GLY A 173 -38.09 10.53 -32.51
C GLY A 173 -37.23 11.24 -31.46
N ILE A 174 -37.47 10.99 -30.18
CA ILE A 174 -36.73 11.55 -29.04
C ILE A 174 -35.27 11.08 -29.11
N MET A 175 -34.34 11.98 -28.83
CA MET A 175 -32.90 11.71 -28.75
C MET A 175 -32.47 11.71 -27.29
N GLU A 176 -31.73 10.68 -26.92
CA GLU A 176 -31.13 10.53 -25.60
C GLU A 176 -29.63 10.28 -25.78
N VAL A 177 -28.84 10.79 -24.84
CA VAL A 177 -27.39 10.56 -24.79
C VAL A 177 -27.10 9.79 -23.51
N TRP A 178 -26.41 8.66 -23.66
CA TRP A 178 -26.07 7.74 -22.60
C TRP A 178 -24.56 7.51 -22.56
N TRP A 179 -23.98 7.34 -21.39
CA TRP A 179 -22.57 6.99 -21.23
C TRP A 179 -22.36 6.18 -19.95
N SER A 180 -21.25 5.46 -19.89
CA SER A 180 -20.77 4.86 -18.65
C SER A 180 -20.01 5.90 -17.83
N PRO A 181 -20.38 6.14 -16.56
CA PRO A 181 -19.46 6.79 -15.64
C PRO A 181 -18.27 5.84 -15.38
N CYS A 182 -17.17 6.39 -14.87
CA CYS A 182 -16.11 5.53 -14.35
C CYS A 182 -16.66 4.64 -13.21
N PRO A 183 -16.19 3.39 -13.04
CA PRO A 183 -16.82 2.41 -12.15
C PRO A 183 -17.13 2.91 -10.73
N SER A 184 -16.23 3.72 -10.16
CA SER A 184 -16.30 4.28 -8.80
C SER A 184 -16.89 5.69 -8.69
N ARG A 185 -17.46 6.23 -9.77
CA ARG A 185 -17.99 7.62 -9.80
C ARG A 185 -19.49 7.65 -9.99
N GLU A 186 -20.13 8.58 -9.29
CA GLU A 186 -21.55 8.91 -9.44
C GLU A 186 -21.81 9.72 -10.72
N CYS A 187 -23.06 9.70 -11.18
CA CYS A 187 -23.49 10.55 -12.29
C CYS A 187 -23.56 12.03 -11.85
N PRO A 188 -23.49 12.99 -12.78
CA PRO A 188 -23.63 14.41 -12.45
C PRO A 188 -25.00 14.71 -11.81
N ASP A 189 -25.01 15.49 -10.72
CA ASP A 189 -26.21 15.93 -9.99
C ASP A 189 -26.93 17.12 -10.65
N GLU A 190 -26.37 17.69 -11.72
CA GLU A 190 -26.94 18.84 -12.42
C GLU A 190 -28.21 18.45 -13.19
N GLU A 191 -29.31 19.17 -13.01
CA GLU A 191 -30.57 18.91 -13.74
C GLU A 191 -30.41 19.11 -15.26
N GLU A 192 -29.61 20.11 -15.66
CA GLU A 192 -29.29 20.40 -17.06
C GLU A 192 -27.77 20.33 -17.29
N LEU A 193 -27.33 19.52 -18.26
CA LEU A 193 -25.91 19.32 -18.57
C LEU A 193 -25.61 19.66 -20.04
N GLU A 194 -24.61 20.53 -20.27
CA GLU A 194 -24.12 20.84 -21.62
C GLU A 194 -22.94 19.92 -21.99
N VAL A 195 -23.09 19.13 -23.05
CA VAL A 195 -22.05 18.23 -23.55
C VAL A 195 -21.71 18.50 -25.01
N VAL A 196 -20.43 18.31 -25.35
CA VAL A 196 -19.92 18.45 -26.72
C VAL A 196 -19.32 17.12 -27.15
N LEU A 197 -19.87 16.54 -28.22
CA LEU A 197 -19.46 15.25 -28.78
C LEU A 197 -18.75 15.44 -30.12
N GLU A 198 -17.72 14.65 -30.38
CA GLU A 198 -16.99 14.59 -31.64
C GLU A 198 -16.83 13.13 -32.11
N ARG A 199 -16.44 12.95 -33.38
CA ARG A 199 -16.07 11.64 -33.96
C ARG A 199 -17.13 10.54 -33.71
N CYS A 200 -18.34 10.81 -34.15
CA CYS A 200 -19.45 9.86 -34.04
C CYS A 200 -19.42 8.82 -35.17
N PHE A 201 -19.58 7.54 -34.82
CA PHE A 201 -19.67 6.41 -35.74
C PHE A 201 -20.97 5.61 -35.50
N SER A 202 -21.54 5.04 -36.56
CA SER A 202 -22.72 4.16 -36.46
C SER A 202 -22.34 2.88 -35.70
N HIS A 203 -22.98 2.59 -34.57
CA HIS A 203 -22.68 1.37 -33.81
C HIS A 203 -23.07 0.09 -34.58
N CYS A 204 -24.08 0.18 -35.46
CA CYS A 204 -24.55 -0.91 -36.30
C CYS A 204 -23.55 -1.32 -37.42
N GLU A 205 -22.58 -0.47 -37.79
CA GLU A 205 -21.62 -0.76 -38.86
C GLU A 205 -20.42 -1.62 -38.39
N LEU A 206 -20.15 -1.66 -37.08
CA LEU A 206 -19.03 -2.42 -36.50
C LEU A 206 -19.16 -3.94 -36.74
N LEU A 207 -20.38 -4.45 -36.93
CA LEU A 207 -20.64 -5.85 -37.31
C LEU A 207 -20.34 -6.13 -38.79
N MET A 208 -20.50 -5.16 -39.70
CA MET A 208 -20.25 -5.39 -41.12
C MET A 208 -18.75 -5.48 -41.42
N SER A 209 -17.89 -4.77 -40.69
CA SER A 209 -16.42 -4.88 -40.83
C SER A 209 -15.85 -6.20 -40.29
N ALA A 210 -16.52 -6.85 -39.33
CA ALA A 210 -16.11 -8.16 -38.81
C ALA A 210 -16.39 -9.32 -39.80
N SER A 211 -17.33 -9.13 -40.73
CA SER A 211 -17.71 -10.14 -41.73
C SER A 211 -16.71 -10.30 -42.90
N HIS A 212 -15.71 -9.42 -43.02
CA HIS A 212 -14.67 -9.55 -44.04
C HIS A 212 -13.56 -10.56 -43.69
N HIS A 213 -13.61 -11.17 -42.50
CA HIS A 213 -12.74 -12.28 -42.13
C HIS A 213 -13.53 -13.41 -41.46
N SER A 214 -14.21 -14.25 -42.24
CA SER A 214 -14.18 -15.73 -42.12
C SER A 214 -15.23 -16.42 -43.00
N GLN A 215 -14.89 -17.64 -43.39
CA GLN A 215 -15.56 -18.57 -44.32
C GLN A 215 -16.96 -19.04 -43.87
N PRO A 216 -17.76 -19.68 -44.76
CA PRO A 216 -19.20 -19.79 -44.60
C PRO A 216 -19.58 -20.92 -43.63
N PHE A 217 -20.46 -20.63 -42.68
CA PHE A 217 -21.16 -21.65 -41.92
C PHE A 217 -22.52 -21.91 -42.55
N ASN A 218 -22.72 -23.15 -42.95
CA ASN A 218 -23.89 -23.69 -43.61
C ASN A 218 -24.79 -24.26 -42.53
N ASP A 219 -25.93 -23.63 -42.22
CA ASP A 219 -27.08 -24.40 -41.77
C ASP A 219 -28.42 -23.73 -42.08
N SER A 220 -29.32 -24.57 -42.55
CA SER A 220 -30.64 -24.27 -43.08
C SER A 220 -31.68 -24.22 -41.97
N SER A 221 -32.47 -23.14 -41.88
CA SER A 221 -33.93 -23.23 -41.66
C SER A 221 -34.61 -21.85 -41.69
N GLU A 222 -35.44 -21.68 -42.72
CA GLU A 222 -36.76 -21.04 -42.71
C GLU A 222 -36.97 -19.74 -41.90
N TRP A 223 -36.97 -18.59 -42.59
CA TRP A 223 -38.06 -17.61 -42.51
C TRP A 223 -38.31 -17.02 -43.89
N THR A 224 -39.47 -17.33 -44.46
CA THR A 224 -39.98 -16.80 -45.72
C THR A 224 -40.72 -15.49 -45.49
N ASN A 225 -40.62 -14.61 -46.50
CA ASN A 225 -41.48 -13.46 -46.81
C ASN A 225 -41.24 -12.12 -46.08
N ALA A 226 -40.27 -11.36 -46.58
CA ALA A 226 -40.46 -9.93 -46.84
C ALA A 226 -39.81 -9.62 -48.20
N THR A 227 -40.64 -9.16 -49.14
CA THR A 227 -40.27 -8.83 -50.51
C THR A 227 -39.80 -7.39 -50.58
N GLU A 228 -38.49 -7.15 -50.43
CA GLU A 228 -37.83 -5.98 -51.00
C GLU A 228 -36.44 -6.38 -51.52
N ASP A 229 -36.14 -5.94 -52.75
CA ASP A 229 -35.07 -6.41 -53.62
C ASP A 229 -33.67 -6.05 -53.05
N PRO A 230 -32.77 -7.02 -52.77
CA PRO A 230 -31.44 -6.76 -52.19
C PRO A 230 -30.56 -5.83 -53.04
N LEU A 231 -30.86 -5.72 -54.33
CA LEU A 231 -30.13 -4.88 -55.27
C LEU A 231 -30.40 -3.38 -55.06
N LEU A 232 -31.59 -3.02 -54.54
CA LEU A 232 -31.97 -1.62 -54.29
C LEU A 232 -31.28 -1.06 -53.03
N MET A 233 -31.07 -1.92 -52.02
CA MET A 233 -30.32 -1.61 -50.80
C MET A 233 -28.83 -1.42 -51.12
N MET A 234 -28.24 -2.29 -51.95
CA MET A 234 -26.87 -2.14 -52.45
C MET A 234 -26.65 -0.86 -53.26
N LEU A 235 -27.63 -0.45 -54.09
CA LEU A 235 -27.53 0.79 -54.87
C LEU A 235 -27.71 2.04 -54.00
N ALA A 236 -28.53 1.99 -52.95
CA ALA A 236 -28.63 3.06 -51.96
C ALA A 236 -27.35 3.21 -51.12
N ILE A 237 -26.65 2.10 -50.83
CA ILE A 237 -25.39 2.07 -50.07
C ILE A 237 -24.21 2.62 -50.89
N ASN A 238 -24.18 2.38 -52.21
CA ASN A 238 -23.06 2.83 -53.04
C ASN A 238 -23.09 4.34 -53.34
N ASP A 239 -24.27 4.97 -53.37
CA ASP A 239 -24.40 6.43 -53.47
C ASP A 239 -24.02 7.15 -52.15
N THR A 240 -24.11 6.45 -51.00
CA THR A 240 -23.63 6.97 -49.70
C THR A 240 -22.12 6.87 -49.49
N ILE A 241 -21.41 6.00 -50.23
CA ILE A 241 -19.94 5.86 -50.12
C ILE A 241 -19.20 7.05 -50.75
N ASN A 242 -19.82 7.79 -51.68
CA ASN A 242 -19.20 8.92 -52.37
C ASN A 242 -19.53 10.31 -51.79
N SER A 243 -20.32 10.41 -50.73
CA SER A 243 -20.50 11.67 -49.98
C SER A 243 -19.68 11.68 -48.68
N GLY A 244 -18.45 11.19 -48.76
CA GLY A 244 -17.44 11.22 -47.68
C GLY A 244 -16.91 12.63 -47.39
N GLU A 245 -17.80 13.55 -47.01
CA GLU A 245 -17.47 14.80 -46.31
C GLU A 245 -18.56 15.05 -45.28
N VAL A 246 -18.49 14.36 -44.14
CA VAL A 246 -19.06 14.88 -42.90
C VAL A 246 -17.92 15.66 -42.26
N ASN A 247 -18.04 16.99 -42.31
CA ASN A 247 -17.12 17.90 -41.62
C ASN A 247 -16.95 17.49 -40.15
N ASN A 248 -15.81 17.85 -39.56
CA ASN A 248 -15.58 17.82 -38.11
C ASN A 248 -16.57 18.75 -37.39
N ASP A 249 -17.84 18.38 -37.34
CA ASP A 249 -18.89 19.14 -36.68
C ASP A 249 -18.97 18.63 -35.24
N ASP A 250 -18.54 19.48 -34.31
CA ASP A 250 -18.79 19.27 -32.89
C ASP A 250 -20.31 19.29 -32.65
N PHE A 251 -20.84 18.24 -32.02
CA PHE A 251 -22.25 18.16 -31.67
C PHE A 251 -22.46 18.69 -30.26
N HIS A 252 -23.11 19.85 -30.17
CA HIS A 252 -23.52 20.44 -28.90
C HIS A 252 -24.89 19.91 -28.51
N PHE A 253 -25.01 19.42 -27.28
CA PHE A 253 -26.26 18.96 -26.67
C PHE A 253 -26.47 19.64 -25.33
N LEU A 254 -27.70 20.12 -25.10
CA LEU A 254 -28.20 20.45 -23.77
C LEU A 254 -29.09 19.29 -23.33
N LEU A 255 -28.68 18.58 -22.28
CA LEU A 255 -29.34 17.39 -21.76
C LEU A 255 -30.16 17.71 -20.51
N ASP A 256 -31.37 17.19 -20.45
CA ASP A 256 -32.19 17.07 -19.23
C ASP A 256 -31.91 15.70 -18.61
N MET A 257 -31.20 15.70 -17.48
CA MET A 257 -30.71 14.47 -16.85
C MET A 257 -31.87 13.64 -16.31
N HIS A 258 -31.81 12.32 -16.48
CA HIS A 258 -32.88 11.47 -15.95
C HIS A 258 -32.91 11.49 -14.42
N PRO A 259 -34.10 11.49 -13.79
CA PRO A 259 -34.22 11.27 -12.35
C PRO A 259 -33.87 9.81 -12.01
N ASP A 260 -33.33 9.60 -10.81
CA ASP A 260 -33.00 8.27 -10.25
C ASP A 260 -31.94 7.48 -11.05
N LEU A 261 -30.82 8.13 -11.42
CA LEU A 261 -29.65 7.45 -11.99
C LEU A 261 -29.00 6.53 -10.95
N ALA A 262 -28.37 5.45 -11.43
CA ALA A 262 -27.87 4.39 -10.57
C ALA A 262 -26.55 4.72 -9.86
N ASP A 263 -26.41 4.20 -8.64
CA ASP A 263 -25.20 4.24 -7.83
C ASP A 263 -24.00 3.53 -8.52
N PRO A 264 -22.75 3.82 -8.11
CA PRO A 264 -21.53 3.13 -8.58
C PRO A 264 -21.63 1.60 -8.54
N THR A 265 -21.20 0.93 -9.62
CA THR A 265 -21.20 -0.55 -9.75
C THR A 265 -20.02 -1.21 -9.06
N GLU A 266 -18.92 -0.47 -8.92
CA GLU A 266 -17.72 -0.97 -8.24
C GLU A 266 -17.25 0.06 -7.22
N ASN A 267 -17.07 -0.37 -5.98
CA ASN A 267 -16.43 0.44 -4.96
C ASN A 267 -15.00 -0.10 -4.75
N MET A 268 -14.17 0.20 -5.75
CA MET A 268 -12.72 -0.07 -5.79
C MET A 268 -12.33 -1.51 -5.36
N GLY A 269 -12.61 -2.49 -6.23
CA GLY A 269 -12.17 -3.88 -6.07
C GLY A 269 -13.09 -4.78 -5.24
N ILE A 270 -14.23 -4.26 -4.77
CA ILE A 270 -15.37 -5.06 -4.36
C ILE A 270 -16.48 -4.75 -5.36
N GLU A 271 -16.83 -5.75 -6.17
CA GLU A 271 -18.10 -5.73 -6.89
C GLU A 271 -19.20 -5.62 -5.85
N VAL A 272 -19.80 -4.43 -5.75
CA VAL A 272 -21.06 -4.33 -5.03
C VAL A 272 -22.04 -5.06 -5.93
N GLU A 273 -22.67 -6.13 -5.45
CA GLU A 273 -23.77 -6.77 -6.18
C GLU A 273 -24.73 -5.66 -6.57
N ALA A 274 -24.68 -5.27 -7.84
CA ALA A 274 -25.50 -4.19 -8.32
C ALA A 274 -26.95 -4.56 -7.98
N GLN A 275 -27.76 -3.57 -7.66
CA GLN A 275 -29.18 -3.68 -7.96
C GLN A 275 -29.34 -3.72 -9.51
N SER A 276 -28.71 -4.72 -10.15
CA SER A 276 -28.48 -4.91 -11.59
C SER A 276 -29.77 -5.04 -12.37
N ASN A 277 -30.89 -5.18 -11.67
CA ASN A 277 -32.19 -5.25 -12.30
C ASN A 277 -32.76 -3.86 -12.65
N ARG A 278 -32.49 -2.75 -11.93
CA ARG A 278 -33.22 -1.49 -12.19
C ARG A 278 -32.75 -0.69 -13.42
N THR A 279 -31.45 -0.62 -13.68
CA THR A 279 -30.90 0.36 -14.65
C THR A 279 -30.86 -0.17 -16.08
N LEU A 280 -30.48 -1.44 -16.25
CA LEU A 280 -30.63 -2.13 -17.53
C LEU A 280 -32.12 -2.27 -17.88
N GLU A 281 -33.00 -2.43 -16.89
CA GLU A 281 -34.46 -2.28 -17.09
C GLU A 281 -34.83 -0.87 -17.54
N MET A 282 -34.19 0.21 -17.10
CA MET A 282 -34.51 1.58 -17.56
C MET A 282 -34.12 1.82 -19.02
N PHE A 283 -32.91 1.42 -19.45
CA PHE A 283 -32.54 1.50 -20.87
C PHE A 283 -33.40 0.54 -21.72
N ARG A 284 -33.61 -0.71 -21.28
CA ARG A 284 -34.47 -1.70 -21.99
C ARG A 284 -35.96 -1.32 -21.99
N ALA A 285 -36.45 -0.62 -20.97
CA ALA A 285 -37.83 -0.12 -20.92
C ALA A 285 -38.06 1.03 -21.92
N ARG A 286 -37.02 1.82 -22.20
CA ARG A 286 -37.06 2.92 -23.18
C ARG A 286 -36.75 2.45 -24.60
N PHE A 287 -35.85 1.48 -24.76
CA PHE A 287 -35.48 0.87 -26.03
C PHE A 287 -35.64 -0.65 -25.95
N SER A 288 -36.75 -1.18 -26.48
CA SER A 288 -36.99 -2.62 -26.43
C SER A 288 -35.92 -3.39 -27.24
N ASP A 289 -35.41 -4.49 -26.70
CA ASP A 289 -34.38 -5.33 -27.33
C ASP A 289 -34.72 -5.65 -28.80
N ARG A 290 -35.99 -5.95 -29.10
CA ARG A 290 -36.44 -6.28 -30.46
C ARG A 290 -36.13 -5.19 -31.49
N VAL A 291 -36.20 -3.92 -31.08
CA VAL A 291 -35.91 -2.77 -31.94
C VAL A 291 -34.40 -2.67 -32.20
N LEU A 292 -33.58 -2.87 -31.17
CA LEU A 292 -32.12 -2.85 -31.28
C LEU A 292 -31.60 -4.02 -32.14
N TRP A 293 -32.12 -5.23 -31.92
CA TRP A 293 -31.82 -6.41 -32.74
C TRP A 293 -32.22 -6.21 -34.20
N SER A 294 -33.41 -5.64 -34.46
CA SER A 294 -33.87 -5.38 -35.82
C SER A 294 -33.02 -4.36 -36.59
N ALA A 295 -32.27 -3.53 -35.87
CA ALA A 295 -31.35 -2.55 -36.43
C ALA A 295 -29.90 -3.04 -36.50
N GLY A 296 -29.63 -4.29 -36.11
CA GLY A 296 -28.27 -4.87 -36.15
C GLY A 296 -27.36 -4.44 -34.99
N VAL A 297 -27.90 -4.01 -33.86
CA VAL A 297 -27.12 -3.68 -32.64
C VAL A 297 -26.88 -4.94 -31.82
N ASN A 298 -25.63 -5.21 -31.43
CA ASN A 298 -25.30 -6.29 -30.50
C ASN A 298 -25.61 -5.86 -29.06
N VAL A 299 -26.80 -6.21 -28.58
CA VAL A 299 -27.28 -5.82 -27.24
C VAL A 299 -26.38 -6.38 -26.13
N THR A 300 -25.84 -7.59 -26.31
CA THR A 300 -24.91 -8.23 -25.35
C THR A 300 -23.62 -7.45 -25.16
N ALA A 301 -23.07 -6.80 -26.20
CA ALA A 301 -21.88 -5.96 -26.06
C ALA A 301 -22.20 -4.62 -25.36
N LEU A 302 -23.45 -4.16 -25.43
CA LEU A 302 -23.91 -2.97 -24.72
C LEU A 302 -24.11 -3.23 -23.22
N GLU A 303 -24.32 -4.48 -22.82
CA GLU A 303 -24.45 -4.89 -21.41
C GLU A 303 -23.12 -4.80 -20.67
N GLU A 304 -21.99 -5.09 -21.35
CA GLU A 304 -20.65 -4.95 -20.79
C GLU A 304 -20.24 -3.48 -20.57
N GLU A 305 -20.86 -2.54 -21.30
CA GLU A 305 -20.50 -1.11 -21.29
C GLU A 305 -21.29 -0.29 -20.24
N ASP A 306 -22.18 -0.90 -19.45
CA ASP A 306 -22.79 -0.33 -18.23
C ASP A 306 -23.26 1.14 -18.34
N LEU A 307 -24.17 1.40 -19.29
CA LEU A 307 -24.70 2.74 -19.62
C LEU A 307 -25.65 3.28 -18.53
N ARG A 308 -25.08 3.80 -17.44
CA ARG A 308 -25.85 4.25 -16.26
C ARG A 308 -26.20 5.73 -16.25
N CYS A 309 -25.37 6.59 -16.85
CA CYS A 309 -25.64 8.03 -16.89
C CYS A 309 -26.26 8.40 -18.23
N GLY A 310 -27.29 9.25 -18.22
CA GLY A 310 -27.90 9.72 -19.44
C GLY A 310 -29.01 10.74 -19.23
N GLY A 311 -29.36 11.40 -20.33
CA GLY A 311 -30.39 12.44 -20.33
C GLY A 311 -31.04 12.63 -21.71
N VAL A 312 -32.17 13.33 -21.72
CA VAL A 312 -32.92 13.68 -22.94
C VAL A 312 -32.31 14.94 -23.55
N ALA A 313 -32.07 14.95 -24.86
CA ALA A 313 -31.61 16.15 -25.54
C ALA A 313 -32.75 17.18 -25.68
N LEU A 314 -32.67 18.30 -24.95
CA LEU A 314 -33.58 19.45 -25.06
C LEU A 314 -33.27 20.31 -26.30
N ALA A 315 -31.98 20.49 -26.59
CA ALA A 315 -31.50 21.27 -27.72
C ALA A 315 -30.24 20.64 -28.33
N SER A 316 -30.09 20.73 -29.65
CA SER A 316 -28.87 20.36 -30.36
C SER A 316 -28.61 21.25 -31.57
N ASN A 317 -27.34 21.39 -31.95
CA ASN A 317 -26.94 22.11 -33.18
C ASN A 317 -27.11 21.27 -34.46
N LEU A 318 -27.78 20.13 -34.37
CA LEU A 318 -28.01 19.23 -35.49
C LEU A 318 -29.12 19.77 -36.41
N SER A 319 -28.85 19.81 -37.71
CA SER A 319 -29.86 20.16 -38.70
C SER A 319 -30.96 19.08 -38.74
N GLY A 320 -32.24 19.46 -38.78
CA GLY A 320 -33.38 18.51 -38.83
C GLY A 320 -33.25 17.34 -39.84
N PRO A 321 -32.70 17.54 -41.06
CA PRO A 321 -32.43 16.45 -42.01
C PRO A 321 -31.29 15.49 -41.60
N ALA A 322 -30.30 15.97 -40.84
CA ALA A 322 -29.21 15.15 -40.31
C ALA A 322 -29.71 14.26 -39.17
N ILE A 323 -30.50 14.83 -38.25
CA ILE A 323 -31.20 14.08 -37.17
C ILE A 323 -32.08 12.97 -37.77
N ARG A 324 -32.80 13.29 -38.86
CA ARG A 324 -33.69 12.33 -39.51
C ARG A 324 -32.93 11.17 -40.15
N ARG A 325 -31.75 11.44 -40.73
CA ARG A 325 -30.87 10.42 -41.33
C ARG A 325 -30.23 9.48 -40.33
N MET A 326 -29.90 9.96 -39.12
CA MET A 326 -29.36 9.11 -38.04
C MET A 326 -30.29 7.92 -37.75
N ALA A 327 -31.60 8.14 -37.53
CA ALA A 327 -32.53 7.05 -37.20
C ALA A 327 -32.88 6.11 -38.36
N THR A 328 -32.64 6.50 -39.61
CA THR A 328 -32.99 5.64 -40.77
C THR A 328 -31.91 4.62 -41.09
N VAL A 329 -30.67 4.84 -40.63
CA VAL A 329 -29.52 3.97 -40.93
C VAL A 329 -29.11 3.16 -39.70
N CYS A 330 -29.03 3.79 -38.52
CA CYS A 330 -28.71 3.10 -37.27
C CYS A 330 -29.24 3.91 -36.07
N PRO A 331 -30.11 3.35 -35.20
CA PRO A 331 -30.70 4.06 -34.08
C PRO A 331 -29.71 4.39 -32.95
N LEU A 332 -28.48 3.86 -33.02
CA LEU A 332 -27.45 3.99 -31.99
C LEU A 332 -26.09 4.42 -32.58
N GLN A 333 -25.51 5.49 -32.05
CA GLN A 333 -24.19 5.98 -32.49
C GLN A 333 -23.22 6.09 -31.33
N ARG A 334 -21.96 5.73 -31.56
CA ARG A 334 -20.85 5.86 -30.59
C ARG A 334 -20.04 7.11 -30.92
N CYS A 335 -19.88 8.02 -29.95
CA CYS A 335 -19.18 9.29 -30.07
C CYS A 335 -18.13 9.45 -28.98
N SER A 336 -17.18 10.36 -29.17
CA SER A 336 -16.19 10.75 -28.15
C SER A 336 -16.56 12.09 -27.52
N PHE A 337 -16.32 12.26 -26.22
CA PHE A 337 -16.52 13.56 -25.57
C PHE A 337 -15.36 14.50 -25.87
N ARG A 338 -15.69 15.76 -26.19
CA ARG A 338 -14.74 16.86 -26.33
C ARG A 338 -14.77 17.82 -25.13
N ALA A 339 -15.96 18.10 -24.59
CA ALA A 339 -16.17 18.96 -23.43
C ALA A 339 -17.50 18.61 -22.73
N GLY A 340 -17.62 18.93 -21.44
CA GLY A 340 -18.82 18.65 -20.64
C GLY A 340 -19.10 17.18 -20.34
N GLY A 341 -18.27 16.27 -20.88
CA GLY A 341 -18.34 14.84 -20.65
C GLY A 341 -17.67 14.38 -19.34
N PRO A 342 -17.75 13.09 -19.04
CA PRO A 342 -17.04 12.49 -17.91
C PRO A 342 -15.53 12.72 -18.04
N GLU A 343 -14.86 12.92 -16.91
CA GLU A 343 -13.41 12.97 -16.88
C GLU A 343 -12.79 11.64 -17.33
N LYS A 344 -11.53 11.68 -17.74
CA LYS A 344 -10.74 10.51 -18.09
C LYS A 344 -10.73 9.51 -16.93
N CYS A 345 -11.18 8.28 -17.17
CA CYS A 345 -11.19 7.26 -16.14
C CYS A 345 -9.77 6.88 -15.71
N PRO A 346 -9.59 6.43 -14.45
CA PRO A 346 -8.31 5.87 -14.01
C PRO A 346 -7.92 4.67 -14.90
N SER A 347 -6.61 4.40 -14.98
CA SER A 347 -6.10 3.21 -15.67
C SER A 347 -6.75 1.95 -15.09
N GLN A 348 -7.32 1.11 -15.94
CA GLN A 348 -7.91 -0.16 -15.51
C GLN A 348 -6.84 -1.25 -15.52
N TYR A 349 -6.89 -2.13 -14.51
CA TYR A 349 -6.00 -3.26 -14.40
C TYR A 349 -6.66 -4.47 -15.04
N LYS A 350 -5.99 -5.09 -16.02
CA LYS A 350 -6.43 -6.38 -16.53
C LYS A 350 -5.92 -7.48 -15.61
N GLU A 351 -6.83 -8.32 -15.12
CA GLU A 351 -6.46 -9.50 -14.31
C GLU A 351 -5.40 -10.34 -15.02
N SER A 352 -4.37 -10.71 -14.25
CA SER A 352 -3.21 -11.45 -14.72
C SER A 352 -3.43 -12.97 -14.59
N ASP A 353 -2.72 -13.76 -15.41
CA ASP A 353 -2.78 -15.22 -15.32
C ASP A 353 -2.29 -15.73 -13.94
N ASP A 354 -2.87 -16.83 -13.45
CA ASP A 354 -2.49 -17.48 -12.17
C ASP A 354 -0.97 -17.69 -12.01
N SER A 355 -0.25 -17.94 -13.11
CA SER A 355 1.20 -18.15 -13.08
C SER A 355 1.97 -16.90 -12.63
N THR A 356 1.47 -15.71 -13.00
CA THR A 356 2.03 -14.42 -12.59
C THR A 356 1.86 -14.22 -11.09
N PHE A 357 0.67 -14.56 -10.56
CA PHE A 357 0.40 -14.54 -9.13
C PHE A 357 1.39 -15.41 -8.33
N TYR A 358 1.55 -16.69 -8.69
CA TYR A 358 2.47 -17.59 -7.96
C TYR A 358 3.93 -17.14 -8.03
N LEU A 359 4.37 -16.64 -9.19
CA LEU A 359 5.72 -16.09 -9.35
C LEU A 359 5.93 -14.86 -8.45
N TYR A 360 4.98 -13.91 -8.49
CA TYR A 360 5.02 -12.71 -7.66
C TYR A 360 5.02 -13.10 -6.17
N PHE A 361 4.12 -14.02 -5.76
CA PHE A 361 4.01 -14.51 -4.40
C PHE A 361 5.35 -15.06 -3.87
N VAL A 362 6.01 -15.94 -4.63
CA VAL A 362 7.29 -16.56 -4.20
C VAL A 362 8.40 -15.51 -4.08
N LEU A 363 8.54 -14.65 -5.09
CA LEU A 363 9.56 -13.59 -5.08
C LEU A 363 9.34 -12.61 -3.92
N ARG A 364 8.08 -12.20 -3.71
CA ARG A 364 7.68 -11.30 -2.62
C ARG A 364 7.90 -11.94 -1.25
N PHE A 365 7.56 -13.22 -1.09
CA PHE A 365 7.75 -13.96 0.16
C PHE A 365 9.24 -14.09 0.51
N LEU A 366 10.07 -14.51 -0.45
CA LEU A 366 11.52 -14.64 -0.25
C LEU A 366 12.17 -13.28 0.00
N GLY A 367 11.81 -12.26 -0.79
CA GLY A 367 12.28 -10.89 -0.60
C GLY A 367 11.95 -10.37 0.79
N ASN A 368 10.71 -10.51 1.25
CA ASN A 368 10.27 -10.04 2.56
C ASN A 368 10.94 -10.83 3.70
N ALA A 369 11.17 -12.14 3.54
CA ALA A 369 11.93 -12.94 4.51
C ALA A 369 13.37 -12.43 4.70
N CYS A 370 14.03 -12.09 3.59
CA CYS A 370 15.38 -11.50 3.62
C CYS A 370 15.38 -10.07 4.20
N MET A 371 14.37 -9.25 3.92
CA MET A 371 14.20 -7.93 4.53
C MET A 371 14.09 -8.04 6.05
N ASN A 372 13.20 -8.91 6.51
CA ASN A 372 12.95 -9.17 7.92
C ASN A 372 14.19 -9.69 8.63
N ALA A 373 14.96 -10.58 7.99
CA ALA A 373 16.23 -11.09 8.53
C ALA A 373 17.20 -9.94 8.83
N GLY A 374 17.28 -8.97 7.92
CA GLY A 374 18.16 -7.82 8.07
C GLY A 374 17.65 -6.82 9.10
N VAL A 375 16.39 -6.38 9.00
CA VAL A 375 15.79 -5.35 9.87
C VAL A 375 15.72 -5.81 11.33
N THR A 376 15.29 -7.06 11.59
CA THR A 376 15.14 -7.58 12.97
C THR A 376 16.46 -7.69 13.72
N MET A 377 17.59 -7.80 13.01
CA MET A 377 18.92 -7.87 13.60
C MET A 377 19.50 -6.49 13.93
N ILE A 378 19.03 -5.44 13.26
CA ILE A 378 19.57 -4.08 13.41
C ILE A 378 19.22 -3.48 14.78
N ASP A 379 18.00 -3.67 15.28
CA ASP A 379 17.60 -3.13 16.59
C ASP A 379 18.42 -3.72 17.76
N PRO A 380 18.67 -5.04 17.83
CA PRO A 380 19.62 -5.63 18.78
C PRO A 380 21.07 -5.13 18.61
N ILE A 381 21.55 -5.00 17.37
CA ILE A 381 22.88 -4.44 17.08
C ILE A 381 22.96 -2.99 17.58
N ALA A 382 21.93 -2.18 17.36
CA ALA A 382 21.86 -0.81 17.83
C ALA A 382 21.91 -0.74 19.36
N LEU A 383 21.11 -1.55 20.06
CA LEU A 383 21.10 -1.57 21.53
C LEU A 383 22.41 -2.04 22.14
N THR A 384 23.07 -3.04 21.55
CA THR A 384 24.39 -3.50 22.02
C THR A 384 25.47 -2.43 21.81
N MET A 385 25.44 -1.72 20.68
CA MET A 385 26.33 -0.59 20.40
C MET A 385 26.10 0.59 21.34
N ILE A 386 24.83 0.93 21.60
CA ILE A 386 24.45 2.01 22.52
C ILE A 386 24.87 1.69 23.96
N LYS A 387 24.66 0.45 24.41
CA LYS A 387 25.14 0.03 25.74
C LYS A 387 26.66 0.06 25.86
N LYS A 388 27.39 -0.24 24.78
CA LYS A 388 28.86 -0.27 24.77
C LYS A 388 29.48 1.14 24.75
N TYR A 389 28.95 2.04 23.93
CA TYR A 389 29.54 3.36 23.68
C TYR A 389 28.81 4.52 24.37
N GLY A 390 27.70 4.24 25.05
CA GLY A 390 26.83 5.25 25.66
C GLY A 390 25.95 5.96 24.63
N GLY A 391 24.65 6.01 24.90
CA GLY A 391 23.66 6.67 24.06
C GLY A 391 22.23 6.39 24.51
N GLU A 392 21.27 7.07 23.91
CA GLU A 392 19.84 6.84 24.13
C GLU A 392 19.25 6.16 22.88
N PHE A 393 18.52 5.07 23.05
CA PHE A 393 17.93 4.31 21.93
C PHE A 393 17.03 5.17 21.04
N GLY A 394 16.21 6.03 21.64
CA GLY A 394 15.34 6.95 20.91
C GLY A 394 16.11 7.92 20.02
N ARG A 395 17.27 8.43 20.46
CA ARG A 395 18.07 9.38 19.68
C ARG A 395 18.75 8.75 18.48
N GLU A 396 19.20 7.49 18.61
CA GLU A 396 19.77 6.76 17.48
C GLU A 396 18.70 6.46 16.43
N ARG A 397 17.47 6.13 16.86
CA ARG A 397 16.34 5.84 15.97
C ARG A 397 15.83 7.04 15.17
N ILE A 398 16.09 8.28 15.60
CA ILE A 398 15.77 9.50 14.82
C ILE A 398 16.41 9.44 13.42
N PHE A 399 17.60 8.84 13.27
CA PHE A 399 18.24 8.74 11.96
C PHE A 399 17.49 7.82 10.99
N SER A 400 16.83 6.76 11.49
CA SER A 400 15.90 5.95 10.69
C SER A 400 14.75 6.79 10.16
N THR A 401 14.11 7.56 11.05
CA THR A 401 12.99 8.44 10.76
C THR A 401 13.35 9.51 9.71
N ILE A 402 14.54 10.12 9.83
CA ILE A 402 15.02 11.10 8.84
C ILE A 402 15.24 10.43 7.46
N GLY A 403 15.75 9.20 7.42
CA GLY A 403 15.90 8.44 6.17
C GLY A 403 14.56 8.23 5.46
N MET A 404 13.56 7.80 6.21
CA MET A 404 12.19 7.61 5.68
C MET A 404 11.60 8.92 5.16
N ALA A 405 11.70 10.00 5.94
CA ALA A 405 11.16 11.31 5.61
C ALA A 405 11.76 11.93 4.34
N ILE A 406 13.02 11.62 4.02
CA ILE A 406 13.70 12.19 2.85
C ILE A 406 13.44 11.32 1.61
N PHE A 407 13.68 10.02 1.70
CA PHE A 407 13.67 9.18 0.49
C PHE A 407 12.27 8.84 -0.01
N SER A 408 11.27 8.71 0.87
CA SER A 408 9.91 8.37 0.46
C SER A 408 9.28 9.36 -0.54
N PRO A 409 9.25 10.69 -0.27
CA PRO A 409 8.67 11.67 -1.21
C PRO A 409 9.55 11.89 -2.44
N ILE A 410 10.88 11.78 -2.32
CA ILE A 410 11.79 11.86 -3.47
C ILE A 410 11.49 10.75 -4.47
N THR A 411 11.30 9.52 -3.98
CA THR A 411 10.96 8.39 -4.84
C THR A 411 9.59 8.58 -5.48
N GLY A 412 8.59 9.04 -4.74
CA GLY A 412 7.25 9.31 -5.31
C GLY A 412 7.27 10.38 -6.39
N PHE A 413 8.03 11.46 -6.18
CA PHE A 413 8.26 12.47 -7.21
C PHE A 413 8.94 11.90 -8.45
N LEU A 414 9.92 11.00 -8.29
CA LEU A 414 10.63 10.38 -9.41
C LEU A 414 9.71 9.45 -10.23
N ILE A 415 8.82 8.69 -9.57
CA ILE A 415 7.78 7.89 -10.23
C ILE A 415 6.88 8.79 -11.07
N ASP A 416 6.35 9.86 -10.48
CA ASP A 416 5.44 10.79 -11.18
C ASP A 416 6.14 11.52 -12.34
N TYR A 417 7.43 11.80 -12.20
CA TYR A 417 8.22 12.42 -13.27
C TYR A 417 8.44 11.46 -14.45
N ASN A 418 8.84 10.21 -14.19
CA ASN A 418 9.09 9.21 -15.23
C ASN A 418 7.80 8.75 -15.93
N SER A 419 6.70 8.67 -15.19
CA SER A 419 5.40 8.18 -15.70
C SER A 419 4.74 9.13 -16.72
N ARG A 420 5.16 10.42 -16.79
CA ARG A 420 4.54 11.42 -17.70
C ARG A 420 4.65 11.08 -19.18
N GLN A 421 5.66 10.30 -19.58
CA GLN A 421 5.97 10.07 -21.00
C GLN A 421 5.41 8.75 -21.55
N VAL A 422 5.03 7.81 -20.68
CA VAL A 422 4.80 6.41 -21.07
C VAL A 422 3.33 5.99 -21.05
N GLY A 423 2.45 6.83 -20.49
CA GLY A 423 1.01 6.57 -20.45
C GLY A 423 0.54 5.56 -19.39
N TYR A 424 1.48 4.92 -18.68
CA TYR A 424 1.27 4.07 -17.51
C TYR A 424 2.16 4.54 -16.35
N THR A 425 1.93 4.00 -15.14
CA THR A 425 2.74 4.36 -13.97
C THR A 425 4.03 3.53 -13.88
N ASP A 426 5.18 4.20 -14.04
CA ASP A 426 6.50 3.55 -14.01
C ASP A 426 7.07 3.50 -12.59
N TYR A 427 6.89 2.36 -11.91
CA TYR A 427 7.41 2.11 -10.57
C TYR A 427 8.91 1.77 -10.52
N SER A 428 9.61 1.66 -11.66
CA SER A 428 11.03 1.25 -11.70
C SER A 428 11.93 2.14 -10.82
N ALA A 429 11.61 3.43 -10.75
CA ALA A 429 12.27 4.40 -9.88
C ALA A 429 12.31 3.98 -8.40
N ALA A 430 11.24 3.35 -7.88
CA ALA A 430 11.19 2.88 -6.50
C ALA A 430 12.10 1.68 -6.25
N PHE A 431 12.10 0.71 -7.16
CA PHE A 431 12.97 -0.46 -7.06
C PHE A 431 14.45 -0.08 -7.15
N TYR A 432 14.83 0.78 -8.11
CA TYR A 432 16.21 1.26 -8.20
C TYR A 432 16.65 2.07 -6.98
N ALA A 433 15.78 2.94 -6.45
CA ALA A 433 16.08 3.69 -5.23
C ALA A 433 16.30 2.76 -4.03
N HIS A 434 15.42 1.76 -3.87
CA HIS A 434 15.52 0.73 -2.83
C HIS A 434 16.84 -0.04 -2.92
N ASP A 435 17.18 -0.54 -4.11
CA ASP A 435 18.40 -1.34 -4.31
C ASP A 435 19.67 -0.53 -4.03
N ILE A 436 19.75 0.72 -4.51
CA ILE A 436 20.92 1.58 -4.27
C ILE A 436 21.07 1.88 -2.77
N LEU A 437 19.99 2.22 -2.08
CA LEU A 437 20.02 2.51 -0.65
C LEU A 437 20.34 1.27 0.19
N LEU A 438 19.82 0.11 -0.20
CA LEU A 438 20.07 -1.14 0.51
C LEU A 438 21.51 -1.65 0.29
N MET A 439 22.04 -1.55 -0.93
CA MET A 439 23.42 -1.93 -1.23
C MET A 439 24.42 -1.00 -0.54
N THR A 440 24.14 0.30 -0.48
CA THR A 440 24.95 1.24 0.31
C THR A 440 24.84 0.98 1.82
N ALA A 441 23.66 0.58 2.31
CA ALA A 441 23.49 0.12 3.70
C ALA A 441 24.32 -1.14 3.98
N ALA A 442 24.38 -2.10 3.06
CA ALA A 442 25.20 -3.30 3.20
C ALA A 442 26.71 -2.96 3.32
N VAL A 443 27.20 -2.01 2.51
CA VAL A 443 28.57 -1.49 2.62
C VAL A 443 28.80 -0.81 3.99
N SER A 444 27.83 -0.04 4.48
CA SER A 444 27.94 0.61 5.80
C SER A 444 28.05 -0.40 6.96
N ILE A 445 27.35 -1.54 6.88
CA ILE A 445 27.42 -2.61 7.88
C ILE A 445 28.80 -3.27 7.89
N MET A 446 29.42 -3.44 6.72
CA MET A 446 30.78 -3.96 6.64
C MET A 446 31.78 -3.06 7.39
N ALA A 447 31.59 -1.74 7.33
CA ALA A 447 32.39 -0.75 8.05
C ALA A 447 32.07 -0.65 9.56
N MET A 448 30.90 -1.12 10.01
CA MET A 448 30.49 -1.02 11.41
C MET A 448 31.33 -1.92 12.34
N PRO A 449 31.87 -1.44 13.47
CA PRO A 449 32.61 -2.28 14.41
C PRO A 449 31.66 -3.10 15.32
N ILE A 450 31.07 -4.16 14.77
CA ILE A 450 30.17 -5.06 15.51
C ILE A 450 30.99 -6.05 16.36
N GLY A 451 30.69 -6.13 17.66
CA GLY A 451 31.29 -7.11 18.56
C GLY A 451 30.81 -8.54 18.28
N VAL A 452 31.68 -9.52 18.51
CA VAL A 452 31.35 -10.95 18.36
C VAL A 452 30.30 -11.34 19.40
N LYS A 453 29.28 -12.11 18.98
CA LYS A 453 28.30 -12.70 19.91
C LYS A 453 29.03 -13.69 20.82
N VAL A 454 28.80 -13.60 22.13
CA VAL A 454 29.22 -14.67 23.04
C VAL A 454 28.21 -15.82 22.87
N PRO A 455 28.65 -17.04 22.49
CA PRO A 455 27.75 -18.19 22.37
C PRO A 455 27.05 -18.46 23.70
N ASN A 456 25.76 -18.78 23.67
CA ASN A 456 25.02 -19.22 24.85
C ASN A 456 24.24 -20.48 24.50
N ASP A 457 24.70 -21.62 25.02
CA ASP A 457 24.25 -22.97 24.61
C ASP A 457 22.81 -23.31 25.06
N ASP A 458 22.17 -22.50 25.92
CA ASP A 458 20.82 -22.71 26.45
C ASP A 458 19.79 -21.59 26.10
N LEU A 459 20.04 -20.81 25.05
CA LEU A 459 19.24 -19.62 24.68
C LEU A 459 17.71 -19.90 24.56
N LEU A 460 17.31 -20.96 23.84
CA LEU A 460 15.90 -21.26 23.57
C LEU A 460 15.13 -21.63 24.85
N ARG A 461 15.76 -22.39 25.76
CA ARG A 461 15.15 -22.79 27.03
C ARG A 461 14.91 -21.58 27.93
N ASP A 462 15.86 -20.67 27.94
CA ASP A 462 15.80 -19.42 28.70
C ASP A 462 14.74 -18.45 28.16
N VAL A 463 14.65 -18.30 26.84
CA VAL A 463 13.58 -17.52 26.19
C VAL A 463 12.20 -18.11 26.53
N TRP A 464 12.05 -19.44 26.40
CA TRP A 464 10.78 -20.11 26.70
C TRP A 464 10.35 -19.95 28.16
N ARG A 465 11.30 -19.94 29.09
CA ARG A 465 11.04 -19.68 30.52
C ARG A 465 10.50 -18.27 30.75
N ILE A 466 11.03 -17.26 30.05
CA ILE A 466 10.55 -15.88 30.16
C ILE A 466 9.16 -15.73 29.51
N LEU A 467 8.92 -16.36 28.36
CA LEU A 467 7.62 -16.35 27.69
C LEU A 467 6.49 -16.99 28.52
N LYS A 468 6.82 -17.91 29.43
CA LYS A 468 5.87 -18.51 30.38
C LYS A 468 5.46 -17.57 31.52
N MET A 469 6.14 -16.44 31.71
CA MET A 469 5.75 -15.48 32.73
C MET A 469 4.46 -14.77 32.28
N PRO A 470 3.36 -14.84 33.04
CA PRO A 470 2.04 -14.37 32.58
C PRO A 470 2.04 -12.88 32.21
N HIS A 471 2.82 -12.07 32.93
CA HIS A 471 2.93 -10.63 32.66
C HIS A 471 3.59 -10.32 31.30
N VAL A 472 4.52 -11.18 30.84
CA VAL A 472 5.20 -11.03 29.55
C VAL A 472 4.29 -11.51 28.43
N THR A 473 3.59 -12.63 28.61
CA THR A 473 2.63 -13.14 27.63
C THR A 473 1.50 -12.14 27.35
N ILE A 474 0.92 -11.54 28.40
CA ILE A 474 -0.13 -10.51 28.27
C ILE A 474 0.39 -9.30 27.50
N PHE A 475 1.61 -8.85 27.82
CA PHE A 475 2.23 -7.71 27.15
C PHE A 475 2.48 -7.98 25.65
N ILE A 476 2.99 -9.17 25.30
CA ILE A 476 3.16 -9.59 23.90
C ILE A 476 1.81 -9.65 23.18
N PHE A 477 0.76 -10.15 23.84
CA PHE A 477 -0.59 -10.21 23.27
C PHE A 477 -1.15 -8.82 22.93
N PHE A 478 -1.00 -7.82 23.80
CA PHE A 478 -1.44 -6.46 23.49
C PHE A 478 -0.62 -5.81 22.38
N LEU A 479 0.68 -6.07 22.32
CA LEU A 479 1.52 -5.60 21.21
C LEU A 479 1.13 -6.25 19.87
N PHE A 480 0.74 -7.52 19.90
CA PHE A 480 0.18 -8.21 18.74
C PHE A 480 -1.09 -7.54 18.23
N LEU A 481 -2.02 -7.17 19.13
CA LEU A 481 -3.24 -6.46 18.74
C LEU A 481 -2.93 -5.08 18.12
N LEU A 482 -1.98 -4.32 18.69
CA LEU A 482 -1.53 -3.06 18.10
C LEU A 482 -0.90 -3.27 16.72
N GLY A 483 -0.12 -4.33 16.56
CA GLY A 483 0.43 -4.73 15.28
C GLY A 483 -0.64 -4.94 14.22
N ASN A 484 -1.71 -5.69 14.52
CA ASN A 484 -2.83 -5.90 13.59
C ASN A 484 -3.45 -4.58 13.08
N TYR A 485 -3.65 -3.59 13.96
CA TYR A 485 -4.16 -2.28 13.54
C TYR A 485 -3.14 -1.51 12.69
N TRP A 486 -1.86 -1.59 13.03
CA TRP A 486 -0.81 -0.95 12.26
C TRP A 486 -0.70 -1.55 10.85
N GLY A 487 -0.67 -2.87 10.72
CA GLY A 487 -0.53 -3.53 9.42
C GLY A 487 -1.76 -3.46 8.54
N TYR A 488 -2.97 -3.43 9.11
CA TYR A 488 -4.16 -3.11 8.31
C TYR A 488 -4.02 -1.75 7.63
N ILE A 489 -3.59 -0.73 8.39
CA ILE A 489 -3.37 0.61 7.82
C ILE A 489 -2.20 0.57 6.84
N GLU A 490 -1.06 -0.04 7.18
CA GLU A 490 0.11 -0.11 6.28
C GLU A 490 -0.23 -0.80 4.94
N SER A 491 -1.01 -1.89 4.97
CA SER A 491 -1.37 -2.68 3.79
C SER A 491 -2.29 -1.94 2.83
N PHE A 492 -3.32 -1.25 3.35
CA PHE A 492 -4.41 -0.70 2.53
C PHE A 492 -4.44 0.83 2.45
N LEU A 493 -3.74 1.56 3.32
CA LEU A 493 -3.80 3.03 3.31
C LEU A 493 -3.35 3.61 1.97
N PHE A 494 -2.23 3.15 1.41
CA PHE A 494 -1.74 3.70 0.14
C PHE A 494 -2.66 3.36 -1.02
N LEU A 495 -3.28 2.18 -0.96
CA LEU A 495 -4.31 1.79 -1.91
C LEU A 495 -5.50 2.74 -1.79
N TYR A 496 -6.07 2.89 -0.60
CA TYR A 496 -7.16 3.81 -0.32
C TYR A 496 -6.87 5.27 -0.71
N LEU A 497 -5.66 5.78 -0.46
CA LEU A 497 -5.29 7.13 -0.91
C LEU A 497 -5.18 7.23 -2.42
N LYS A 498 -4.65 6.20 -3.09
CA LYS A 498 -4.60 6.14 -4.54
C LYS A 498 -5.99 6.13 -5.14
N GLU A 499 -6.92 5.44 -4.48
CA GLU A 499 -8.33 5.37 -4.83
C GLU A 499 -9.02 6.74 -4.75
N LEU A 500 -8.68 7.57 -3.76
CA LEU A 500 -9.10 8.97 -3.66
C LEU A 500 -8.42 9.90 -4.70
N GLY A 501 -7.65 9.37 -5.65
CA GLY A 501 -6.98 10.14 -6.70
C GLY A 501 -5.64 10.76 -6.27
N ALA A 502 -5.00 10.27 -5.21
CA ALA A 502 -3.70 10.79 -4.77
C ALA A 502 -2.58 10.58 -5.81
N PRO A 503 -1.76 11.60 -6.10
CA PRO A 503 -0.53 11.41 -6.88
C PRO A 503 0.50 10.60 -6.08
N ASN A 504 1.46 9.94 -6.74
CA ASN A 504 2.38 9.02 -6.04
C ASN A 504 3.31 9.75 -5.06
N TYR A 505 3.70 11.00 -5.36
CA TYR A 505 4.47 11.81 -4.40
C TYR A 505 3.69 12.08 -3.10
N LEU A 506 2.35 12.15 -3.15
CA LEU A 506 1.52 12.35 -1.95
C LEU A 506 1.58 11.14 -1.02
N LEU A 507 1.65 9.93 -1.59
CA LEU A 507 1.87 8.69 -0.84
C LEU A 507 3.24 8.66 -0.14
N GLY A 508 4.26 9.26 -0.73
CA GLY A 508 5.55 9.43 -0.06
C GLY A 508 5.55 10.54 1.00
N LEU A 509 4.73 11.58 0.81
CA LEU A 509 4.56 12.66 1.79
C LEU A 509 3.85 12.20 3.07
N THR A 510 2.92 11.25 2.99
CA THR A 510 2.25 10.71 4.20
C THR A 510 3.25 10.09 5.17
N LEU A 511 4.19 9.27 4.68
CA LEU A 511 5.32 8.76 5.50
C LEU A 511 6.16 9.90 6.07
N THR A 512 6.39 10.96 5.29
CA THR A 512 7.17 12.13 5.73
C THR A 512 6.49 12.81 6.91
N VAL A 513 5.17 13.00 6.86
CA VAL A 513 4.40 13.62 7.94
C VAL A 513 4.41 12.75 9.20
N GLY A 514 4.16 11.44 9.06
CA GLY A 514 4.19 10.50 10.19
C GLY A 514 5.55 10.43 10.88
N THR A 515 6.63 10.41 10.08
CA THR A 515 7.99 10.36 10.60
C THR A 515 8.46 11.71 11.16
N LEU A 516 8.16 12.83 10.51
CA LEU A 516 8.53 14.17 10.99
C LEU A 516 7.83 14.54 12.29
N SER A 517 6.56 14.20 12.42
CA SER A 517 5.81 14.37 13.66
C SER A 517 6.37 13.52 14.81
N SER A 518 7.02 12.39 14.52
CA SER A 518 7.61 11.50 15.52
C SER A 518 8.89 12.04 16.17
N MET A 519 9.63 12.95 15.50
CA MET A 519 10.91 13.48 15.98
C MET A 519 10.86 14.08 17.41
N PRO A 520 9.91 14.98 17.76
CA PRO A 520 9.80 15.50 19.12
C PRO A 520 9.50 14.41 20.16
N PHE A 521 8.66 13.43 19.81
CA PHE A 521 8.32 12.31 20.71
C PHE A 521 9.51 11.38 20.93
N LEU A 522 10.28 11.07 19.88
CA LEU A 522 11.48 10.24 19.96
C LEU A 522 12.61 10.91 20.75
N PHE A 523 12.83 12.22 20.54
CA PHE A 523 13.82 12.99 21.31
C PHE A 523 13.45 13.08 22.80
N GLY A 524 12.14 13.17 23.10
CA GLY A 524 11.61 13.20 24.46
C GLY A 524 11.33 11.82 25.07
N ALA A 525 11.53 10.73 24.34
CA ALA A 525 10.92 9.44 24.66
C ALA A 525 11.25 8.94 26.07
N GLU A 526 12.53 8.99 26.50
CA GLU A 526 12.88 8.53 27.85
C GLU A 526 12.21 9.34 28.96
N ARG A 527 12.09 10.68 28.78
CA ARG A 527 11.43 11.55 29.77
C ARG A 527 9.93 11.25 29.82
N ILE A 528 9.32 11.03 28.66
CA ILE A 528 7.91 10.69 28.53
C ILE A 528 7.65 9.32 29.17
N THR A 529 8.44 8.30 28.82
CA THR A 529 8.31 6.93 29.35
C THR A 529 8.54 6.87 30.86
N LYS A 530 9.50 7.63 31.40
CA LYS A 530 9.71 7.73 32.86
C LYS A 530 8.56 8.42 33.59
N LYS A 531 7.92 9.43 32.98
CA LYS A 531 6.84 10.22 33.61
C LYS A 531 5.47 9.55 33.49
N VAL A 532 5.13 9.03 32.31
CA VAL A 532 3.83 8.45 31.99
C VAL A 532 3.77 6.97 32.35
N GLY A 533 4.91 6.27 32.26
CA GLY A 533 5.03 4.83 32.45
C GLY A 533 4.86 4.04 31.15
N HIS A 534 5.58 2.92 31.03
CA HIS A 534 5.61 2.08 29.82
C HIS A 534 4.22 1.57 29.42
N VAL A 535 3.43 1.06 30.38
CA VAL A 535 2.10 0.47 30.11
C VAL A 535 1.09 1.53 29.65
N ASN A 536 1.09 2.71 30.27
CA ASN A 536 0.17 3.78 29.91
C ASN A 536 0.41 4.31 28.48
N ILE A 537 1.67 4.31 28.01
CA ILE A 537 1.99 4.66 26.62
C ILE A 537 1.35 3.68 25.64
N ILE A 538 1.37 2.38 25.95
CA ILE A 538 0.74 1.35 25.10
C ILE A 538 -0.79 1.56 25.06
N VAL A 539 -1.41 1.93 26.17
CA VAL A 539 -2.84 2.27 26.21
C VAL A 539 -3.15 3.49 25.34
N ILE A 540 -2.32 4.54 25.39
CA ILE A 540 -2.45 5.72 24.52
C ILE A 540 -2.34 5.32 23.03
N ALA A 541 -1.46 4.37 22.70
CA ALA A 541 -1.30 3.88 21.34
C ALA A 541 -2.59 3.25 20.79
N PHE A 542 -3.33 2.48 21.60
CA PHE A 542 -4.63 1.93 21.18
C PHE A 542 -5.63 3.02 20.80
N PHE A 543 -5.81 4.03 21.67
CA PHE A 543 -6.69 5.16 21.37
C PHE A 543 -6.24 5.94 20.13
N SER A 544 -4.92 6.07 19.95
CA SER A 544 -4.33 6.70 18.77
C SER A 544 -4.67 5.93 17.50
N HIS A 545 -4.58 4.60 17.50
CA HIS A 545 -4.98 3.77 16.35
C HIS A 545 -6.48 3.83 16.07
N SER A 546 -7.32 3.77 17.10
CA SER A 546 -8.77 3.89 16.93
C SER A 546 -9.17 5.23 16.31
N LEU A 547 -8.59 6.34 16.77
CA LEU A 547 -8.86 7.66 16.20
C LEU A 547 -8.33 7.77 14.77
N ARG A 548 -7.19 7.12 14.45
CA ARG A 548 -6.63 7.09 13.09
C ARG A 548 -7.58 6.39 12.11
N LEU A 549 -8.12 5.22 12.48
CA LEU A 549 -9.06 4.45 11.65
C LEU A 549 -10.39 5.19 11.45
N ILE A 550 -10.96 5.75 12.51
CA ILE A 550 -12.17 6.60 12.40
C ILE A 550 -11.87 7.81 11.52
N GLY A 551 -10.68 8.39 11.68
CA GLY A 551 -10.19 9.48 10.86
C GLY A 551 -10.22 9.18 9.38
N TYR A 552 -9.60 8.08 8.94
CA TYR A 552 -9.61 7.69 7.53
C TYR A 552 -11.02 7.44 7.00
N SER A 553 -11.95 6.91 7.81
CA SER A 553 -13.34 6.68 7.37
C SER A 553 -14.14 7.96 7.07
N LEU A 554 -13.62 9.14 7.41
CA LEU A 554 -14.28 10.44 7.23
C LEU A 554 -13.60 11.30 6.14
N ILE A 555 -12.65 10.74 5.40
CA ILE A 555 -11.85 11.50 4.43
C ILE A 555 -12.39 11.28 3.01
N ASP A 556 -12.73 12.38 2.34
CA ASP A 556 -13.09 12.37 0.91
C ASP A 556 -11.94 12.87 0.03
N ASP A 557 -11.09 13.76 0.56
CA ASP A 557 -9.93 14.31 -0.17
C ASP A 557 -8.61 13.82 0.44
N PRO A 558 -7.65 13.33 -0.38
CA PRO A 558 -6.47 12.62 0.11
C PRO A 558 -5.52 13.50 0.94
N TRP A 559 -5.58 14.83 0.84
CA TRP A 559 -4.73 15.74 1.63
C TRP A 559 -5.11 15.76 3.11
N TRP A 560 -6.36 15.44 3.44
CA TRP A 560 -6.82 15.34 4.84
C TRP A 560 -6.29 14.11 5.57
N SER A 561 -5.49 13.26 4.92
CA SER A 561 -4.78 12.16 5.57
C SER A 561 -3.68 12.63 6.54
N PHE A 562 -3.08 13.80 6.32
CA PHE A 562 -1.90 14.26 7.06
C PHE A 562 -2.07 14.40 8.59
N PRO A 563 -3.18 14.94 9.13
CA PRO A 563 -3.39 15.00 10.57
C PRO A 563 -3.43 13.61 11.21
N PHE A 564 -4.02 12.63 10.53
CA PHE A 564 -4.10 11.25 11.00
C PHE A 564 -2.73 10.56 10.89
N GLU A 565 -1.95 10.85 9.84
CA GLU A 565 -0.56 10.39 9.77
C GLU A 565 0.30 10.95 10.88
N ALA A 566 0.11 12.22 11.27
CA ALA A 566 0.86 12.79 12.38
C ALA A 566 0.65 12.04 13.71
N MET A 567 -0.47 11.32 13.85
CA MET A 567 -0.73 10.47 15.02
C MET A 567 0.12 9.19 15.06
N GLU A 568 0.77 8.82 13.96
CA GLU A 568 1.71 7.69 13.90
C GLU A 568 2.87 7.86 14.91
N ALA A 569 3.23 9.10 15.22
CA ALA A 569 4.20 9.45 16.24
C ALA A 569 3.90 8.81 17.61
N SER A 570 2.65 8.91 18.07
CA SER A 570 2.21 8.33 19.34
C SER A 570 1.78 6.87 19.20
N ALA A 571 1.14 6.52 18.08
CA ALA A 571 0.62 5.18 17.85
C ALA A 571 1.74 4.14 17.73
N VAL A 572 2.80 4.45 16.97
CA VAL A 572 3.84 3.47 16.59
C VAL A 572 5.18 3.81 17.22
N HIS A 573 5.69 5.03 16.98
CA HIS A 573 7.08 5.36 17.30
C HIS A 573 7.33 5.42 18.81
N LEU A 574 6.51 6.18 19.54
CA LEU A 574 6.62 6.27 21.00
C LEU A 574 6.28 4.93 21.67
N MET A 575 5.27 4.23 21.16
CA MET A 575 4.89 2.89 21.62
C MET A 575 6.06 1.90 21.48
N TRP A 576 6.75 1.88 20.33
CA TRP A 576 7.85 0.95 20.09
C TRP A 576 9.04 1.22 20.99
N VAL A 577 9.37 2.50 21.22
CA VAL A 577 10.42 2.86 22.18
C VAL A 577 10.04 2.40 23.60
N ALA A 578 8.79 2.59 24.02
CA ALA A 578 8.31 2.09 25.30
C ALA A 578 8.37 0.56 25.39
N ALA A 579 7.97 -0.16 24.33
CA ALA A 579 8.03 -1.62 24.28
C ALA A 579 9.48 -2.16 24.35
N ALA A 580 10.38 -1.62 23.53
CA ALA A 580 11.78 -2.02 23.49
C ALA A 580 12.51 -1.71 24.81
N THR A 581 12.27 -0.56 25.41
CA THR A 581 12.86 -0.20 26.72
C THR A 581 12.27 -1.05 27.85
N TYR A 582 10.98 -1.37 27.81
CA TYR A 582 10.36 -2.28 28.78
C TYR A 582 10.99 -3.68 28.75
N CYS A 583 11.36 -4.18 27.56
CA CYS A 583 12.10 -5.44 27.44
C CYS A 583 13.47 -5.41 28.12
N THR A 584 14.15 -4.25 28.15
CA THR A 584 15.42 -4.12 28.88
C THR A 584 15.26 -4.25 30.40
N LEU A 585 14.04 -4.04 30.91
CA LEU A 585 13.70 -4.22 32.33
C LEU A 585 13.31 -5.67 32.65
N LEU A 586 12.74 -6.40 31.68
CA LEU A 586 12.26 -7.77 31.85
C LEU A 586 13.33 -8.83 31.61
N ALA A 587 14.23 -8.60 30.65
CA ALA A 587 15.16 -9.60 30.15
C ALA A 587 16.61 -9.34 30.63
N PRO A 588 17.36 -10.39 31.04
CA PRO A 588 18.79 -10.25 31.24
C PRO A 588 19.52 -10.00 29.92
N HIS A 589 20.72 -9.43 30.01
CA HIS A 589 21.47 -8.89 28.86
C HIS A 589 21.72 -9.90 27.72
N ASN A 590 21.87 -11.18 28.06
CA ASN A 590 22.09 -12.27 27.10
C ASN A 590 20.82 -12.68 26.33
N LEU A 591 19.62 -12.33 26.80
CA LEU A 591 18.33 -12.69 26.19
C LEU A 591 17.61 -11.49 25.56
N LEU A 592 18.16 -10.28 25.72
CA LEU A 592 17.54 -9.04 25.26
C LEU A 592 17.25 -9.05 23.75
N ALA A 593 18.22 -9.47 22.95
CA ALA A 593 18.09 -9.53 21.49
C ALA A 593 16.95 -10.45 21.06
N SER A 594 16.83 -11.62 21.69
CA SER A 594 15.79 -12.61 21.39
C SER A 594 14.41 -12.12 21.78
N ILE A 595 14.26 -11.49 22.94
CA ILE A 595 12.96 -10.99 23.41
C ILE A 595 12.49 -9.80 22.59
N ILE A 596 13.38 -8.86 22.24
CA ILE A 596 13.04 -7.75 21.35
C ILE A 596 12.70 -8.26 19.95
N GLY A 597 13.42 -9.28 19.46
CA GLY A 597 13.06 -9.97 18.21
C GLY A 597 11.64 -10.55 18.25
N ILE A 598 11.28 -11.27 19.32
CA ILE A 598 9.93 -11.85 19.49
C ILE A 598 8.86 -10.75 19.60
N LEU A 599 9.15 -9.65 20.29
CA LEU A 599 8.25 -8.50 20.34
C LEU A 599 8.07 -7.84 18.97
N GLY A 600 9.17 -7.67 18.23
CA GLY A 600 9.14 -7.11 16.89
C GLY A 600 8.36 -8.00 15.94
N MET A 601 8.50 -9.31 16.09
CA MET A 601 7.65 -10.30 15.41
C MET A 601 6.18 -10.18 15.81
N ALA A 602 5.88 -9.93 17.10
CA ALA A 602 4.50 -9.80 17.53
C ALA A 602 3.85 -8.52 16.95
N HIS A 603 4.58 -7.41 16.90
CA HIS A 603 4.06 -6.09 16.54
C HIS A 603 4.19 -5.73 15.05
N PHE A 604 5.29 -6.09 14.38
CA PHE A 604 5.59 -5.73 12.99
C PHE A 604 5.55 -6.94 12.06
N SER A 605 4.87 -8.01 12.44
CA SER A 605 4.78 -9.16 11.55
C SER A 605 3.48 -9.90 11.53
N LEU A 606 2.69 -9.91 12.60
CA LEU A 606 1.38 -10.57 12.57
C LEU A 606 0.26 -9.62 12.10
N ASP A 607 0.66 -8.59 11.36
CA ASP A 607 -0.05 -7.32 11.17
C ASP A 607 -0.94 -7.31 9.93
N ARG A 608 -0.67 -8.25 9.03
CA ARG A 608 -1.36 -8.33 7.75
C ARG A 608 -2.67 -9.05 7.95
N PRO A 609 -3.77 -8.44 7.51
CA PRO A 609 -5.11 -8.77 7.96
C PRO A 609 -5.37 -10.28 7.84
N LEU A 610 -5.85 -10.90 8.92
CA LEU A 610 -6.64 -12.14 8.85
C LEU A 610 -8.01 -11.92 8.17
N GLY A 611 -8.15 -10.80 7.44
CA GLY A 611 -9.40 -10.12 7.10
C GLY A 611 -10.29 -10.78 6.05
N PRO A 612 -9.79 -11.36 4.94
CA PRO A 612 -10.71 -11.86 3.91
C PRO A 612 -11.37 -13.19 4.30
N THR A 613 -11.06 -13.77 5.47
CA THR A 613 -11.72 -15.00 5.96
C THR A 613 -12.79 -14.75 7.03
N PHE A 614 -13.04 -13.48 7.39
CA PHE A 614 -13.99 -13.12 8.45
C PHE A 614 -15.06 -12.08 8.05
N PHE A 615 -15.19 -11.76 6.76
CA PHE A 615 -16.36 -11.06 6.23
C PHE A 615 -17.00 -11.88 5.12
#